data_AF-A0A949LGG5-F1
#
_entry.id   AF-A0A949LGG5-F1
#
_cell.length_a   1.000
_cell.length_b   1.000
_cell.length_c   1.000
_cell.angle_alpha   90.00
_cell.angle_beta   90.00
_cell.angle_gamma   90.00
#
_symmetry.space_group_name_H-M   'P 1'
#
loop_
_entity.id
_entity.type
_entity.pdbx_description
1 polymer ?
#
loop_
_entity_poly.entity_id
_entity_poly.type
_entity_poly.pdbx_seq_one_letter_code
_entity_poly.pdbx_strand_id
1 'polypeptide(L)' 'ARTESRGAHAHRDFSERDDANWMKHSLWYSEGNRMDYKPVNLKPLTVESFAPKKRTF' A
#
# COMPACT_ATOMS: atom_id res chain seq x y z
N ALA A 1 -2.12 1.03 -12.44
CA ALA A 1 -3.16 0.60 -11.49
C ALA A 1 -2.98 1.26 -10.13
N ARG A 2 -1.82 1.14 -9.46
CA ARG A 2 -1.54 1.90 -8.24
C ARG A 2 -1.13 3.34 -8.57
N THR A 3 -1.83 4.31 -8.00
CA THR A 3 -1.64 5.76 -8.23
C THR A 3 -1.18 6.44 -6.94
N GLU A 4 -0.04 5.98 -6.38
CA GLU A 4 0.66 6.58 -5.23
C GLU A 4 2.16 6.33 -5.37
N SER A 5 2.96 6.96 -4.51
CA SER A 5 4.36 6.60 -4.28
C SER A 5 4.57 6.01 -2.88
N ARG A 6 5.16 4.83 -2.80
CA ARG A 6 5.45 4.14 -1.53
C ARG A 6 6.70 3.28 -1.62
N GLY A 7 7.69 3.60 -0.79
CA GLY A 7 8.93 2.82 -0.73
C GLY A 7 9.70 2.90 -2.05
N ALA A 8 9.91 1.76 -2.70
CA ALA A 8 10.61 1.68 -3.99
C ALA A 8 9.70 1.96 -5.21
N HIS A 9 8.37 1.97 -5.03
CA HIS A 9 7.45 2.35 -6.08
C HIS A 9 7.30 3.88 -6.08
N ALA A 10 7.96 4.56 -7.02
CA ALA A 10 7.90 6.02 -7.17
C ALA A 10 7.22 6.38 -8.49
N HIS A 11 6.13 7.13 -8.40
CA HIS A 11 5.35 7.60 -9.53
C HIS A 11 5.47 9.12 -9.63
N ARG A 12 5.90 9.65 -10.78
CA ARG A 12 6.12 11.11 -10.95
C ARG A 12 4.83 11.92 -10.80
N ASP A 13 3.74 11.44 -11.41
CA ASP A 13 2.44 12.12 -11.33
C ASP A 13 1.74 11.93 -9.97
N PHE A 14 2.18 10.97 -9.15
CA PHE A 14 1.62 10.66 -7.83
C PHE A 14 2.75 10.50 -6.82
N SER A 15 3.45 11.59 -6.51
CA SER A 15 4.69 11.59 -5.72
C SER A 15 4.49 11.29 -4.23
N GLU A 16 3.28 11.45 -3.72
CA GLU A 16 2.96 11.29 -2.30
C GLU A 16 2.44 9.89 -1.97
N ARG A 17 2.55 9.54 -0.68
CA ARG A 17 1.97 8.32 -0.12
C ARG A 17 0.51 8.56 0.22
N ASP A 18 -0.37 7.66 -0.20
CA ASP A 18 -1.81 7.76 0.05
C ASP A 18 -2.29 6.55 0.88
N ASP A 19 -2.29 6.73 2.20
CA ASP A 19 -2.73 5.67 3.12
C ASP A 19 -4.25 5.47 3.11
N ALA A 20 -5.04 6.46 2.67
CA ALA A 20 -6.49 6.33 2.64
C ALA A 20 -6.94 5.36 1.55
N ASN A 21 -6.35 5.45 0.36
CA ASN A 21 -6.73 4.63 -0.79
C ASN A 21 -5.81 3.43 -1.02
N TRP A 22 -4.53 3.53 -0.66
CA TRP A 22 -3.49 2.58 -1.09
C TRP A 22 -2.78 1.85 0.05
N MET A 23 -3.32 1.89 1.27
CA MET A 23 -2.93 0.99 2.36
C MET A 23 -3.45 -0.44 2.17
N LYS A 24 -3.03 -1.06 1.06
CA LYS A 24 -3.42 -2.40 0.62
C LYS A 24 -2.29 -3.01 -0.22
N HIS A 25 -2.33 -4.32 -0.40
CA HIS A 25 -1.51 -5.04 -1.36
C HIS A 25 -2.18 -5.01 -2.73
N SER A 26 -1.40 -4.82 -3.79
CA SER A 26 -1.86 -5.05 -5.17
C SER A 26 -1.53 -6.49 -5.55
N LEU A 27 -2.53 -7.23 -6.00
CA LEU A 27 -2.39 -8.61 -6.45
C LEU A 27 -2.72 -8.66 -7.93
N TRP A 28 -1.91 -9.36 -8.70
CA TRP A 28 -2.18 -9.61 -10.12
C TRP A 28 -2.37 -11.11 -10.34
N TYR A 29 -3.41 -11.44 -11.09
CA TYR A 29 -3.76 -12.79 -11.50
C TYR A 29 -3.53 -12.89 -13.00
N SER A 30 -2.62 -13.79 -13.39
CA SER A 30 -2.31 -14.05 -14.79
C SER A 30 -3.52 -14.60 -15.54
N GLU A 31 -4.30 -15.45 -14.90
CA GLU A 31 -5.57 -15.93 -15.40
C GLU A 31 -6.57 -14.77 -15.50
N GLY A 32 -7.00 -14.47 -16.73
CA GLY A 32 -7.90 -13.36 -17.02
C GLY A 32 -7.26 -11.97 -16.90
N ASN A 33 -5.95 -11.87 -16.69
CA ASN A 33 -5.21 -10.61 -16.59
C ASN A 33 -5.86 -9.60 -15.62
N ARG A 34 -6.19 -10.05 -14.41
CA ARG A 34 -7.01 -9.31 -13.44
C ARG A 34 -6.16 -8.73 -12.31
N MET A 35 -6.51 -7.52 -11.88
CA MET A 35 -5.99 -6.93 -10.65
C MET A 35 -6.98 -7.10 -9.50
N ASP A 36 -6.46 -7.37 -8.32
CA ASP A 36 -7.21 -7.40 -7.07
C ASP A 36 -6.41 -6.71 -5.95
N TYR A 37 -7.07 -6.45 -4.83
CA TYR A 37 -6.46 -5.76 -3.70
C TYR A 37 -6.81 -6.43 -2.37
N LYS A 38 -5.82 -6.54 -1.50
CA LYS A 38 -5.99 -7.11 -0.15
C LYS A 38 -5.57 -6.10 0.91
N PRO A 39 -6.37 -5.84 1.95
CA PRO A 39 -6.00 -4.91 3.01
C PRO A 39 -4.75 -5.37 3.76
N VAL A 40 -3.94 -4.42 4.23
CA VAL A 40 -2.81 -4.70 5.12
C VAL A 40 -3.33 -5.09 6.51
N ASN A 41 -2.74 -6.13 7.12
CA ASN A 41 -3.08 -6.48 8.49
C ASN A 41 -2.36 -5.54 9.48
N LEU A 42 -3.13 -4.72 10.18
CA LEU A 42 -2.66 -3.79 11.21
C LEU A 42 -2.99 -4.26 12.63
N LYS A 43 -3.33 -5.53 12.86
CA LYS A 43 -3.69 -6.05 14.19
C LYS A 43 -2.64 -7.07 14.66
N PRO A 44 -1.62 -6.65 15.43
CA PRO A 44 -0.68 -7.58 16.07
C PRO A 44 -1.38 -8.33 17.22
N LEU A 45 -0.82 -9.46 17.64
CA LEU A 45 -1.39 -10.29 18.71
C LEU A 45 -0.96 -9.85 20.12
N THR A 46 0.24 -9.29 20.25
CA THR A 46 0.91 -9.06 21.55
C THR A 46 1.16 -7.59 21.87
N VAL A 47 1.16 -6.73 20.86
CA VAL A 47 1.50 -5.31 20.98
C VAL A 47 0.50 -4.45 20.21
N GLU A 48 0.43 -3.17 20.57
CA GLU A 48 -0.37 -2.23 19.81
C GLU A 48 0.18 -2.04 18.39
N SER A 49 -0.73 -1.69 17.49
CA SER A 49 -0.38 -1.42 16.11
C SER A 49 0.36 -0.11 15.95
N PHE A 50 1.36 -0.09 15.07
CA PHE A 50 2.04 1.15 14.72
C PHE A 50 1.23 1.92 13.68
N ALA A 51 0.69 3.06 14.10
CA ALA A 51 -0.03 3.96 13.20
C ALA A 51 0.90 4.43 12.05
N PRO A 52 0.42 4.42 10.79
CA PRO A 52 1.18 4.92 9.66
C PRO A 52 1.52 6.40 9.86
N LYS A 53 2.81 6.72 9.86
CA LYS A 53 3.33 8.09 9.91
C LYS A 53 4.16 8.42 8.69
N LYS A 54 4.33 9.71 8.37
CA LYS A 54 5.24 10.15 7.32
C LYS A 54 6.63 9.60 7.60
N ARG A 55 7.26 9.00 6.58
CA ARG A 55 8.59 8.40 6.71
C ARG A 55 9.65 9.41 6.27
N THR A 56 10.48 9.83 7.21
CA THR A 56 11.72 10.61 6.99
C THR A 56 12.89 9.81 7.55
N PHE A 57 14.10 10.04 7.02
CA PHE A 57 15.32 9.37 7.47
C PHE A 57 16.03 10.19 8.54
#